data_AF-A0A7C7JCR8-F1
#
_entry.id   AF-A0A7C7JCR8-F1
#
_cell.length_a   1.000
_cell.length_b   1.000
_cell.length_c   1.000
_cell.angle_alpha   90.00
_cell.angle_beta   90.00
_cell.angle_gamma   90.00
#
_symmetry.space_group_name_H-M   'P 1'
#
loop_
_entity.id
_entity.type
_entity.pdbx_description
1 polymer ?
#
loop_
_entity_poly.entity_id
_entity_poly.type
_entity_poly.pdbx_seq_one_letter_code
_entity_poly.pdbx_strand_id
1 'polypeptide(L)'
;MKHLFTILFVSLSMSAFSQTQITIPYNPDGNADGFISLNDLLDILSIYGLEYTPSELAHDDHSAILYLGDMDYFDCASSCEGLQGSWKILDEILIGRYKTELASMGGQIWLDRSHFDLPNYNQSIMYYSDNYTVAVDEFNHSHACVCQTRVVNPIIIPVGPCESGLDACGVCDGPGPIYECGCHNIPEGACDCDGNQYDALGVCGGDCLGDYNGDGVCDVFPEGPCQGQSFVSYQNFNYDIVEIAGGCWFADDLRSTEYLNGDSIPNNYSSADWSAANESGIGSWSVYPGYEYNGNIYNWYSVLDPRGLCPSGWHVPSRQEYIDLVEGVKTDY
;
A
#
# COMPACT_ATOMS: atom_id res chain seq x y z
N MET A 1 10.24 13.69 50.51
CA MET A 1 9.16 12.95 51.20
C MET A 1 8.80 11.76 50.33
N LYS A 2 8.77 10.55 50.90
CA LYS A 2 8.38 9.30 50.23
C LYS A 2 6.85 9.23 50.14
N HIS A 3 6.29 8.86 48.99
CA HIS A 3 5.03 8.11 48.92
C HIS A 3 5.11 7.08 47.78
N LEU A 4 4.69 5.86 48.11
CA LEU A 4 4.71 4.64 47.31
C LEU A 4 3.33 4.00 47.51
N PHE A 5 2.57 3.74 46.43
CA PHE A 5 1.45 2.78 46.33
C PHE A 5 1.00 2.74 44.84
N THR A 6 1.45 1.80 44.00
CA THR A 6 0.97 0.41 43.78
C THR A 6 -0.32 0.30 42.94
N ILE A 7 -0.11 0.01 41.64
CA ILE A 7 -0.80 -0.93 40.71
C ILE A 7 -2.30 -0.76 40.42
N LEU A 8 -2.61 -0.52 39.13
CA LEU A 8 -3.68 -1.26 38.44
C LEU A 8 -3.15 -1.78 37.09
N PHE A 9 -3.12 -3.11 36.96
CA PHE A 9 -2.91 -3.86 35.72
C PHE A 9 -4.06 -3.58 34.75
N VAL A 10 -3.75 -3.18 33.51
CA VAL A 10 -4.56 -3.55 32.34
C VAL A 10 -3.62 -4.20 31.34
N SER A 11 -3.56 -5.51 31.43
CA SER A 11 -3.05 -6.38 30.38
C SER A 11 -4.02 -6.29 29.19
N LEU A 12 -3.68 -5.49 28.18
CA LEU A 12 -4.30 -5.62 26.87
C LEU A 12 -3.47 -6.64 26.07
N SER A 13 -3.92 -7.90 26.13
CA SER A 13 -3.50 -8.94 25.22
C SER A 13 -3.97 -8.57 23.80
N MET A 14 -3.05 -8.15 22.93
CA MET A 14 -3.25 -8.31 21.49
C MET A 14 -2.41 -9.50 21.04
N SER A 15 -3.11 -10.59 20.80
CA SER A 15 -2.64 -11.75 20.05
C SER A 15 -2.25 -11.30 18.63
N ALA A 16 -0.95 -11.23 18.36
CA ALA A 16 -0.45 -11.28 17.00
C ALA A 16 -0.67 -12.72 16.49
N PHE A 17 -1.67 -12.92 15.63
CA PHE A 17 -1.75 -14.13 14.82
C PHE A 17 -0.61 -14.09 13.81
N SER A 18 0.40 -14.92 14.02
CA SER A 18 1.37 -15.26 12.98
C SER A 18 0.61 -15.97 11.86
N GLN A 19 0.46 -15.33 10.70
CA GLN A 19 -0.04 -16.03 9.50
C GLN A 19 1.09 -16.93 8.98
N THR A 20 0.87 -18.24 8.98
CA THR A 20 1.77 -19.22 8.35
C THR A 20 1.65 -19.12 6.83
N GLN A 21 2.72 -18.65 6.18
CA GLN A 21 2.80 -18.61 4.73
C GLN A 21 3.23 -19.99 4.19
N ILE A 22 2.45 -20.57 3.28
CA ILE A 22 2.76 -21.87 2.66
C ILE A 22 3.81 -21.69 1.56
N THR A 23 4.93 -22.42 1.67
CA THR A 23 5.90 -22.58 0.57
C THR A 23 5.44 -23.67 -0.40
N ILE A 24 5.32 -23.32 -1.68
CA ILE A 24 4.96 -24.24 -2.77
C ILE A 24 6.24 -24.92 -3.30
N PRO A 25 6.22 -26.23 -3.63
CA PRO A 25 5.06 -27.14 -3.60
C PRO A 25 4.69 -27.62 -2.19
N TYR A 26 3.38 -27.56 -1.88
CA TYR A 26 2.81 -27.92 -0.56
C TYR A 26 2.33 -29.37 -0.54
N ASN A 27 2.73 -30.13 0.48
CA ASN A 27 2.20 -31.48 0.74
C ASN A 27 0.98 -31.36 1.68
N PRO A 28 -0.24 -31.68 1.23
CA PRO A 28 -1.46 -31.49 2.01
C PRO A 28 -1.66 -32.46 3.18
N ASP A 29 -0.83 -33.49 3.30
CA ASP A 29 -0.87 -34.46 4.40
C ASP A 29 -0.13 -33.90 5.63
N GLY A 30 -0.85 -33.09 6.40
CA GLY A 30 -0.32 -32.34 7.54
C GLY A 30 0.13 -33.23 8.70
N ASN A 31 -0.53 -34.39 8.89
CA ASN A 31 -0.20 -35.33 9.95
C ASN A 31 0.76 -36.46 9.50
N ALA A 32 1.06 -36.54 8.20
CA ALA A 32 1.98 -37.46 7.56
C ALA A 32 1.61 -38.96 7.73
N ASP A 33 0.33 -39.27 7.87
CA ASP A 33 -0.16 -40.65 7.96
C ASP A 33 -0.31 -41.34 6.60
N GLY A 34 -0.03 -40.61 5.51
CA GLY A 34 -0.08 -41.08 4.14
C GLY A 34 -1.48 -41.02 3.52
N PHE A 35 -2.46 -40.46 4.21
CA PHE A 35 -3.82 -40.27 3.73
C PHE A 35 -4.27 -38.83 3.95
N ILE A 36 -4.85 -38.23 2.92
CA ILE A 36 -5.47 -36.91 3.08
C ILE A 36 -6.86 -37.12 3.69
N SER A 37 -6.96 -36.93 5.01
CA SER A 37 -8.18 -37.15 5.79
C SER A 37 -8.85 -35.85 6.23
N LEU A 38 -10.00 -35.93 6.92
CA LEU A 38 -10.68 -34.76 7.45
C LEU A 38 -9.79 -33.94 8.40
N ASN A 39 -8.87 -34.58 9.13
CA ASN A 39 -7.96 -33.87 10.02
C ASN A 39 -6.96 -33.01 9.24
N ASP A 40 -6.44 -33.52 8.12
CA ASP A 40 -5.48 -32.80 7.25
C ASP A 40 -6.17 -31.64 6.50
N LEU A 41 -7.43 -31.84 6.15
CA LEU A 41 -8.29 -30.80 5.58
C LEU A 41 -8.65 -29.71 6.60
N LEU A 42 -8.84 -30.08 7.87
CA LEU A 42 -9.07 -29.12 8.97
C LEU A 42 -7.81 -28.30 9.27
N ASP A 43 -6.62 -28.89 9.12
CA ASP A 43 -5.35 -28.16 9.24
C ASP A 43 -5.20 -27.11 8.14
N ILE A 44 -5.63 -27.40 6.90
CA ILE A 44 -5.68 -26.43 5.79
C ILE A 44 -6.75 -25.35 6.00
N LEU A 45 -7.91 -25.72 6.56
CA LEU A 45 -8.98 -24.77 6.90
C LEU A 45 -8.58 -23.78 7.99
N SER A 46 -7.61 -24.14 8.85
CA SER A 46 -7.03 -23.21 9.82
C SER A 46 -6.20 -22.10 9.15
N ILE A 47 -5.75 -22.32 7.90
CA ILE A 47 -4.94 -21.38 7.11
C ILE A 47 -5.83 -20.54 6.16
N TYR A 48 -6.91 -21.10 5.63
CA TYR A 48 -7.83 -20.42 4.71
C TYR A 48 -9.23 -20.30 5.30
N GLY A 49 -9.47 -19.25 6.07
CA GLY A 49 -10.79 -18.86 6.57
C GLY A 49 -11.74 -18.30 5.50
N LEU A 50 -11.71 -18.81 4.26
CA LEU A 50 -12.68 -18.52 3.21
C LEU A 50 -13.04 -19.81 2.45
N GLU A 51 -14.29 -19.91 2.01
CA GLU A 51 -14.89 -21.11 1.40
C GLU A 51 -14.16 -21.54 0.11
N TYR A 52 -13.64 -22.77 0.09
CA TYR A 52 -13.13 -23.42 -1.12
C TYR A 52 -14.30 -23.78 -2.05
N THR A 53 -14.29 -23.25 -3.29
CA THR A 53 -15.26 -23.62 -4.31
C THR A 53 -14.59 -24.39 -5.45
N PRO A 54 -15.01 -25.66 -5.72
CA PRO A 54 -14.44 -26.47 -6.81
C PRO A 54 -14.54 -25.85 -8.22
N SER A 55 -15.30 -24.77 -8.37
CA SER A 55 -15.40 -23.94 -9.57
C SER A 55 -14.09 -23.28 -9.99
N GLU A 56 -13.15 -23.02 -9.08
CA GLU A 56 -11.88 -22.34 -9.39
C GLU A 56 -10.94 -23.20 -10.24
N LEU A 57 -11.08 -24.53 -10.20
CA LEU A 57 -10.34 -25.44 -11.10
C LEU A 57 -10.94 -25.51 -12.51
N ALA A 58 -12.18 -25.04 -12.70
CA ALA A 58 -12.87 -25.05 -14.00
C ALA A 58 -12.72 -23.72 -14.78
N HIS A 59 -11.93 -22.78 -14.25
CA HIS A 59 -11.71 -21.45 -14.83
C HIS A 59 -10.26 -21.16 -15.21
N ASP A 60 -9.37 -22.14 -15.07
CA ASP A 60 -8.05 -21.99 -15.66
C ASP A 60 -8.17 -22.32 -17.16
N ASP A 61 -7.72 -21.42 -18.04
CA ASP A 61 -7.62 -21.65 -19.50
C ASP A 61 -6.62 -22.76 -19.87
N HIS A 62 -6.19 -23.53 -18.87
CA HIS A 62 -5.20 -24.57 -18.91
C HIS A 62 -5.88 -25.92 -18.65
N SER A 63 -5.49 -26.90 -19.44
CA SER A 63 -5.84 -28.29 -19.16
C SER A 63 -5.17 -28.75 -17.86
N ALA A 64 -5.62 -29.84 -17.30
CA ALA A 64 -4.94 -30.51 -16.19
C ALA A 64 -4.80 -32.00 -16.51
N ILE A 65 -3.76 -32.63 -15.97
CA ILE A 65 -3.57 -34.08 -16.02
C ILE A 65 -3.55 -34.67 -14.62
N LEU A 66 -4.03 -35.91 -14.49
CA LEU A 66 -4.08 -36.65 -13.24
C LEU A 66 -3.68 -38.10 -13.49
N TYR A 67 -2.71 -38.61 -12.73
CA TYR A 67 -2.30 -40.01 -12.78
C TYR A 67 -3.06 -40.82 -11.73
N LEU A 68 -3.68 -41.94 -12.15
CA LEU A 68 -4.52 -42.79 -11.30
C LEU A 68 -3.87 -44.14 -10.96
N GLY A 69 -2.62 -44.37 -11.35
CA GLY A 69 -1.95 -45.65 -11.21
C GLY A 69 -1.93 -46.48 -12.50
N ASP A 70 -1.36 -47.68 -12.42
CA ASP A 70 -1.30 -48.60 -13.54
C ASP A 70 -2.51 -49.54 -13.52
N MET A 71 -3.22 -49.62 -14.65
CA MET A 71 -4.42 -50.44 -14.79
C MET A 71 -4.69 -50.78 -16.26
N ASP A 72 -5.66 -51.67 -16.47
CA ASP A 72 -6.12 -52.00 -17.82
C ASP A 72 -6.88 -50.83 -18.45
N TYR A 73 -7.02 -50.86 -19.77
CA TYR A 73 -7.57 -49.70 -20.50
C TYR A 73 -9.03 -49.40 -20.11
N PHE A 74 -9.85 -50.42 -19.84
CA PHE A 74 -11.26 -50.22 -19.50
C PHE A 74 -11.41 -49.63 -18.10
N ASP A 75 -10.62 -50.14 -17.15
CA ASP A 75 -10.56 -49.58 -15.80
C ASP A 75 -10.07 -48.14 -15.83
N CYS A 76 -9.07 -47.83 -16.67
CA CYS A 76 -8.60 -46.46 -16.86
C CYS A 76 -9.69 -45.55 -17.43
N ALA A 77 -10.38 -45.99 -18.49
CA ALA A 77 -11.46 -45.23 -19.11
C ALA A 77 -12.60 -44.94 -18.11
N SER A 78 -13.05 -45.98 -17.41
CA SER A 78 -14.12 -45.85 -16.41
C SER A 78 -13.70 -44.99 -15.23
N SER A 79 -12.44 -45.07 -14.81
CA SER A 79 -11.92 -44.27 -13.69
C SER A 79 -11.82 -42.80 -14.08
N CYS A 80 -11.32 -42.48 -15.28
CA CYS A 80 -11.30 -41.11 -15.78
C CYS A 80 -12.71 -40.54 -15.95
N GLU A 81 -13.65 -41.27 -16.52
CA GLU A 81 -15.04 -40.81 -16.64
C GLU A 81 -15.76 -40.66 -15.29
N GLY A 82 -15.33 -41.41 -14.27
CA GLY A 82 -15.88 -41.36 -12.92
C GLY A 82 -15.44 -40.14 -12.09
N LEU A 83 -14.42 -39.39 -12.52
CA LEU A 83 -13.95 -38.20 -11.82
C LEU A 83 -14.96 -37.05 -11.97
N GLN A 84 -15.13 -36.25 -10.91
CA GLN A 84 -15.96 -35.05 -10.98
C GLN A 84 -15.35 -34.05 -11.97
N GLY A 85 -16.14 -33.65 -12.97
CA GLY A 85 -15.71 -32.76 -14.06
C GLY A 85 -15.73 -33.45 -15.43
N SER A 86 -15.16 -32.79 -16.44
CA SER A 86 -15.06 -33.33 -17.80
C SER A 86 -13.69 -33.96 -18.02
N TRP A 87 -13.50 -35.16 -17.50
CA TRP A 87 -12.25 -35.92 -17.62
C TRP A 87 -12.34 -36.96 -18.74
N LYS A 88 -11.20 -37.25 -19.37
CA LYS A 88 -11.04 -38.36 -20.31
C LYS A 88 -9.61 -38.87 -20.25
N ILE A 89 -9.32 -40.01 -20.89
CA ILE A 89 -7.93 -40.47 -21.05
C ILE A 89 -7.12 -39.41 -21.83
N LEU A 90 -5.85 -39.29 -21.49
CA LEU A 90 -4.86 -38.44 -22.16
C LEU A 90 -4.91 -38.66 -23.69
N ASP A 91 -4.89 -37.58 -24.47
CA ASP A 91 -4.76 -37.64 -25.93
C ASP A 91 -3.44 -37.02 -26.39
N GLU A 92 -3.14 -37.18 -27.67
CA GLU A 92 -1.91 -36.71 -28.27
C GLU A 92 -1.72 -35.18 -28.24
N ILE A 93 -2.80 -34.41 -28.08
CA ILE A 93 -2.77 -32.94 -28.11
C ILE A 93 -2.08 -32.41 -26.85
N LEU A 94 -2.34 -33.01 -25.69
CA LEU A 94 -1.81 -32.55 -24.41
C LEU A 94 -0.44 -33.13 -24.04
N ILE A 95 0.01 -34.20 -24.71
CA ILE A 95 1.36 -34.75 -24.51
C ILE A 95 2.45 -33.67 -24.73
N GLY A 96 2.28 -32.82 -25.74
CA GLY A 96 3.24 -31.75 -26.03
C GLY A 96 3.36 -30.72 -24.90
N ARG A 97 2.25 -30.50 -24.16
CA ARG A 97 2.19 -29.55 -23.05
C ARG A 97 2.79 -30.12 -21.77
N TYR A 98 2.50 -31.38 -21.46
CA TYR A 98 2.98 -32.07 -20.24
C TYR A 98 4.18 -32.96 -20.50
N LYS A 99 5.03 -32.57 -21.45
CA LYS A 99 6.09 -33.42 -21.97
C LYS A 99 7.06 -33.87 -20.87
N THR A 100 7.41 -32.96 -19.96
CA THR A 100 8.39 -33.21 -18.90
C THR A 100 7.80 -34.01 -17.74
N GLU A 101 6.53 -33.76 -17.41
CA GLU A 101 5.77 -34.43 -16.37
C GLU A 101 5.46 -35.88 -16.76
N LEU A 102 5.06 -36.11 -18.02
CA LEU A 102 4.83 -37.46 -18.51
C LEU A 102 6.15 -38.25 -18.58
N ALA A 103 7.26 -37.60 -18.96
CA ALA A 103 8.58 -38.22 -18.97
C ALA A 103 9.07 -38.65 -17.58
N SER A 104 8.66 -37.96 -16.51
CA SER A 104 9.04 -38.32 -15.14
C SER A 104 8.22 -39.48 -14.56
N MET A 105 7.04 -39.75 -15.12
CA MET A 105 6.21 -40.91 -14.73
C MET A 105 6.85 -42.23 -15.15
N GLY A 106 7.56 -42.25 -16.29
CA GLY A 106 8.26 -43.43 -16.81
C GLY A 106 7.29 -44.50 -17.36
N GLY A 107 7.74 -45.24 -18.38
CA GLY A 107 7.00 -46.39 -18.89
C GLY A 107 5.97 -46.09 -19.99
N GLN A 108 4.89 -46.87 -19.99
CA GLN A 108 3.87 -46.93 -21.03
C GLN A 108 2.57 -46.31 -20.49
N ILE A 109 2.04 -45.30 -21.18
CA ILE A 109 0.85 -44.53 -20.78
C ILE A 109 -0.27 -44.79 -21.79
N TRP A 110 -1.49 -45.04 -21.33
CA TRP A 110 -2.64 -45.19 -22.22
C TRP A 110 -3.01 -43.87 -22.91
N LEU A 111 -3.32 -43.93 -24.20
CA LEU A 111 -3.88 -42.83 -24.97
C LEU A 111 -5.33 -43.08 -25.39
N ASP A 112 -6.09 -42.00 -25.49
CA ASP A 112 -7.44 -41.98 -26.02
C ASP A 112 -7.47 -42.54 -27.45
N ARG A 113 -8.17 -43.67 -27.61
CA ARG A 113 -8.28 -44.38 -28.90
C ARG A 113 -9.04 -43.57 -29.96
N SER A 114 -9.86 -42.58 -29.58
CA SER A 114 -10.80 -41.92 -30.49
C SER A 114 -10.18 -41.22 -31.71
N HIS A 115 -8.90 -40.84 -31.64
CA HIS A 115 -8.19 -40.16 -32.73
C HIS A 115 -7.38 -41.09 -33.64
N PHE A 116 -7.49 -42.42 -33.48
CA PHE A 116 -6.66 -43.38 -34.20
C PHE A 116 -7.46 -44.49 -34.89
N ASP A 117 -7.25 -44.62 -36.20
CA ASP A 117 -7.80 -45.71 -37.02
C ASP A 117 -6.99 -47.01 -36.83
N LEU A 118 -7.34 -47.79 -35.80
CA LEU A 118 -6.70 -49.09 -35.54
C LEU A 118 -7.39 -50.24 -36.30
N PRO A 119 -6.63 -51.12 -36.98
CA PRO A 119 -7.18 -52.23 -37.77
C PRO A 119 -7.81 -53.34 -36.93
N ASN A 120 -7.45 -53.46 -35.64
CA ASN A 120 -7.95 -54.47 -34.72
C ASN A 120 -8.84 -53.85 -33.63
N TYR A 121 -9.93 -54.54 -33.28
CA TYR A 121 -10.88 -54.03 -32.30
C TYR A 121 -10.46 -54.27 -30.84
N ASN A 122 -9.50 -55.16 -30.58
CA ASN A 122 -9.07 -55.58 -29.24
C ASN A 122 -7.80 -54.88 -28.71
N GLN A 123 -7.41 -53.76 -29.31
CA GLN A 123 -6.17 -53.06 -28.96
C GLN A 123 -6.42 -51.58 -28.68
N SER A 124 -5.55 -50.98 -27.88
CA SER A 124 -5.46 -49.53 -27.68
C SER A 124 -4.05 -49.02 -27.98
N ILE A 125 -3.89 -47.70 -27.95
CA ILE A 125 -2.60 -47.06 -28.15
C ILE A 125 -2.03 -46.69 -26.80
N MET A 126 -0.75 -46.97 -26.66
CA MET A 126 0.06 -46.47 -25.57
C MET A 126 1.16 -45.55 -26.11
N TYR A 127 1.68 -44.74 -25.21
CA TYR A 127 2.77 -43.83 -25.47
C TYR A 127 3.92 -44.13 -24.50
N TYR A 128 5.13 -44.22 -25.03
CA TYR A 128 6.35 -44.37 -24.25
C TYR A 128 6.85 -42.99 -23.81
N SER A 129 6.80 -42.74 -22.51
CA SER A 129 7.22 -41.46 -21.92
C SER A 129 8.70 -41.15 -22.15
N ASP A 130 9.55 -42.18 -22.25
CA ASP A 130 11.00 -42.04 -22.28
C ASP A 130 11.53 -41.56 -23.63
N ASN A 131 10.90 -42.00 -24.73
CA ASN A 131 11.37 -41.76 -26.09
C ASN A 131 10.32 -41.15 -27.03
N TYR A 132 9.15 -40.82 -26.49
CA TYR A 132 8.03 -40.18 -27.19
C TYR A 132 7.50 -40.98 -28.39
N THR A 133 7.57 -42.31 -28.33
CA THR A 133 7.04 -43.19 -29.39
C THR A 133 5.67 -43.74 -29.01
N VAL A 134 4.85 -44.05 -30.01
CA VAL A 134 3.54 -44.69 -29.82
C VAL A 134 3.61 -46.15 -30.24
N ALA A 135 2.92 -47.01 -29.49
CA ALA A 135 2.73 -48.41 -29.84
C ALA A 135 1.29 -48.85 -29.58
N VAL A 136 0.95 -50.03 -30.07
CA VAL A 136 -0.37 -50.63 -29.93
C VAL A 136 -0.24 -51.86 -29.03
N ASP A 137 -1.15 -52.01 -28.08
CA ASP A 137 -1.19 -53.15 -27.17
C ASP A 137 -2.61 -53.57 -26.79
N GLU A 138 -2.76 -54.77 -26.25
CA GLU A 138 -4.03 -55.37 -25.86
C GLU A 138 -4.60 -54.72 -24.59
N PHE A 139 -5.92 -54.57 -24.53
CA PHE A 139 -6.60 -53.83 -23.45
C PHE A 139 -6.39 -54.38 -22.05
N ASN A 140 -6.09 -55.67 -21.93
CA ASN A 140 -5.95 -56.40 -20.68
C ASN A 140 -4.55 -56.28 -20.06
N HIS A 141 -3.63 -55.56 -20.70
CA HIS A 141 -2.34 -55.22 -20.10
C HIS A 141 -2.45 -53.98 -19.22
N SER A 142 -1.57 -53.91 -18.21
CA SER A 142 -1.56 -52.83 -17.23
C SER A 142 -0.54 -51.77 -17.64
N HIS A 143 -1.03 -50.56 -17.90
CA HIS A 143 -0.22 -49.38 -18.24
C HIS A 143 -0.68 -48.17 -17.42
N ALA A 144 0.13 -47.13 -17.40
CA ALA A 144 -0.15 -45.92 -16.64
C ALA A 144 -1.44 -45.24 -17.13
N CYS A 145 -2.39 -45.04 -16.21
CA CYS A 145 -3.62 -44.33 -16.47
C CYS A 145 -3.48 -42.85 -16.15
N VAL A 146 -3.44 -42.03 -17.20
CA VAL A 146 -3.42 -40.56 -17.08
C VAL A 146 -4.71 -40.00 -17.64
N CYS A 147 -5.48 -39.34 -16.79
CA CYS A 147 -6.67 -38.60 -17.15
C CYS A 147 -6.31 -37.15 -17.44
N GLN A 148 -7.00 -36.53 -18.39
CA GLN A 148 -6.89 -35.12 -18.72
C GLN A 148 -8.26 -34.45 -18.64
N THR A 149 -8.28 -33.16 -18.32
CA THR A 149 -9.48 -32.34 -18.52
C THR A 149 -9.70 -32.11 -20.02
N ARG A 150 -10.95 -32.21 -20.49
CA ARG A 150 -11.25 -31.85 -21.88
C ARG A 150 -10.91 -30.38 -22.08
N VAL A 151 -9.92 -30.09 -22.93
CA VAL A 151 -9.80 -28.75 -23.51
C VAL A 151 -11.08 -28.55 -24.28
N VAL A 152 -11.96 -27.68 -23.79
CA VAL A 152 -13.09 -27.26 -24.59
C VAL A 152 -12.46 -26.53 -25.78
N ASN A 153 -12.49 -27.14 -26.97
CA ASN A 153 -12.39 -26.40 -28.22
C ASN A 153 -13.25 -25.14 -28.01
N PRO A 154 -12.73 -23.91 -28.14
CA PRO A 154 -13.53 -22.74 -27.84
C PRO A 154 -14.79 -22.85 -28.66
N ILE A 155 -15.92 -23.08 -27.99
CA ILE A 155 -17.22 -23.16 -28.63
C ILE A 155 -17.44 -21.74 -29.12
N ILE A 156 -17.27 -21.51 -30.41
CA ILE A 156 -17.84 -20.33 -31.04
C ILE A 156 -19.34 -20.62 -31.07
N ILE A 157 -20.04 -20.25 -29.98
CA ILE A 157 -21.49 -20.18 -29.97
C ILE A 157 -21.82 -19.02 -30.91
N PRO A 158 -22.48 -19.23 -32.07
CA PRO A 158 -23.13 -18.12 -32.72
C PRO A 158 -24.21 -17.70 -31.73
N VAL A 159 -23.99 -16.61 -30.99
CA VAL A 159 -24.99 -16.08 -30.05
C VAL A 159 -26.30 -15.98 -30.80
N GLY A 160 -27.26 -16.84 -30.43
CA GLY A 160 -28.63 -16.71 -30.88
C GLY A 160 -29.14 -15.33 -30.44
N PRO A 161 -30.14 -14.76 -31.13
CA PRO A 161 -30.77 -13.54 -30.65
C PRO A 161 -31.27 -13.77 -29.21
N CYS A 162 -30.99 -12.82 -28.31
CA CYS A 162 -31.40 -12.91 -26.91
C CYS A 162 -32.89 -13.23 -26.79
N GLU A 163 -33.26 -14.22 -25.95
CA GLU A 163 -34.65 -14.65 -25.87
C GLU A 163 -35.53 -13.55 -25.26
N SER A 164 -35.00 -12.82 -24.29
CA SER A 164 -35.67 -11.68 -23.64
C SER A 164 -35.08 -10.30 -24.00
N GLY A 165 -34.06 -10.27 -24.85
CA GLY A 165 -33.31 -9.06 -25.19
C GLY A 165 -32.03 -8.88 -24.36
N LEU A 166 -31.33 -7.76 -24.58
CA LEU A 166 -30.25 -7.35 -23.68
C LEU A 166 -30.88 -6.78 -22.41
N ASP A 167 -30.29 -7.09 -21.27
CA ASP A 167 -30.62 -6.40 -20.02
C ASP A 167 -30.07 -4.96 -20.03
N ALA A 168 -30.31 -4.20 -18.95
CA ALA A 168 -29.80 -2.84 -18.81
C ALA A 168 -28.26 -2.74 -18.78
N CYS A 169 -27.57 -3.87 -18.63
CA CYS A 169 -26.12 -4.00 -18.60
C CYS A 169 -25.53 -4.41 -19.96
N GLY A 170 -26.37 -4.56 -20.99
CA GLY A 170 -25.93 -5.00 -22.32
C GLY A 170 -25.58 -6.48 -22.37
N VAL A 171 -25.96 -7.26 -21.36
CA VAL A 171 -25.74 -8.71 -21.28
C VAL A 171 -27.00 -9.43 -21.73
N CYS A 172 -26.81 -10.39 -22.64
CA CYS A 172 -27.89 -11.19 -23.21
C CYS A 172 -28.51 -12.09 -22.13
N ASP A 173 -29.81 -11.95 -21.88
CA ASP A 173 -30.53 -12.65 -20.81
C ASP A 173 -29.84 -12.53 -19.42
N GLY A 174 -29.15 -11.41 -19.19
CA GLY A 174 -28.43 -11.14 -17.94
C GLY A 174 -29.37 -10.81 -16.77
N PRO A 175 -28.86 -10.89 -15.53
CA PRO A 175 -29.66 -10.64 -14.33
C PRO A 175 -30.07 -9.15 -14.16
N GLY A 176 -29.60 -8.26 -15.04
CA GLY A 176 -29.77 -6.83 -14.89
C GLY A 176 -28.79 -6.25 -13.84
N PRO A 177 -29.02 -5.00 -13.41
CA PRO A 177 -28.10 -4.29 -12.52
C PRO A 177 -28.27 -4.79 -11.06
N ILE A 178 -27.69 -5.95 -10.76
CA ILE A 178 -27.78 -6.62 -9.45
C ILE A 178 -26.54 -6.43 -8.58
N TYR A 179 -25.47 -5.86 -9.12
CA TYR A 179 -24.22 -5.60 -8.41
C TYR A 179 -24.20 -4.17 -7.84
N GLU A 180 -23.21 -3.88 -7.01
CA GLU A 180 -23.10 -2.60 -6.30
C GLU A 180 -22.98 -1.39 -7.23
N CYS A 181 -22.32 -1.55 -8.39
CA CYS A 181 -22.27 -0.54 -9.46
C CYS A 181 -23.32 -0.79 -10.55
N GLY A 182 -24.41 -1.46 -10.19
CA GLY A 182 -25.41 -1.97 -11.10
C GLY A 182 -24.91 -3.21 -11.84
N CYS A 183 -24.07 -3.02 -12.85
CA CYS A 183 -23.70 -4.08 -13.79
C CYS A 183 -22.40 -4.80 -13.44
N HIS A 184 -21.66 -4.30 -12.46
CA HIS A 184 -20.43 -4.87 -11.94
C HIS A 184 -20.29 -4.50 -10.46
N ASN A 185 -19.39 -5.18 -9.75
CA ASN A 185 -19.04 -4.79 -8.38
C ASN A 185 -18.17 -3.54 -8.36
N ILE A 186 -18.08 -2.89 -7.20
CA ILE A 186 -17.03 -1.91 -6.95
C ILE A 186 -15.68 -2.63 -7.16
N PRO A 187 -14.77 -2.07 -7.97
CA PRO A 187 -13.44 -2.64 -8.15
C PRO A 187 -12.77 -2.87 -6.80
N GLU A 188 -12.09 -4.01 -6.63
CA GLU A 188 -11.44 -4.32 -5.36
C GLU A 188 -10.46 -3.21 -4.95
N GLY A 189 -10.58 -2.73 -3.70
CA GLY A 189 -9.77 -1.63 -3.17
C GLY A 189 -10.21 -0.23 -3.61
N ALA A 190 -11.19 -0.11 -4.50
CA ALA A 190 -11.83 1.16 -4.78
C ALA A 190 -12.92 1.46 -3.74
N CYS A 191 -13.14 2.74 -3.52
CA CYS A 191 -14.24 3.23 -2.70
C CYS A 191 -15.45 3.66 -3.54
N ASP A 192 -15.35 3.64 -4.87
CA ASP A 192 -16.48 3.85 -5.78
C ASP A 192 -16.36 3.07 -7.10
N CYS A 193 -17.42 3.17 -7.89
CA CYS A 193 -17.56 2.48 -9.17
C CYS A 193 -16.66 3.01 -10.28
N ASP A 194 -16.12 4.23 -10.12
CA ASP A 194 -15.17 4.82 -11.06
C ASP A 194 -13.73 4.36 -10.76
N GLY A 195 -13.54 3.61 -9.68
CA GLY A 195 -12.24 3.07 -9.28
C GLY A 195 -11.43 4.03 -8.40
N ASN A 196 -12.04 5.06 -7.84
CA ASN A 196 -11.36 6.00 -6.96
C ASN A 196 -10.99 5.35 -5.63
N GLN A 197 -9.98 5.89 -4.95
CA GLN A 197 -9.50 5.41 -3.65
C GLN A 197 -9.58 6.51 -2.60
N TYR A 198 -9.73 6.13 -1.33
CA TYR A 198 -9.69 7.06 -0.22
C TYR A 198 -8.30 7.74 -0.15
N ASP A 199 -8.27 9.07 -0.12
CA ASP A 199 -7.06 9.84 0.07
C ASP A 199 -6.60 9.77 1.54
N ALA A 200 -5.50 10.45 1.89
CA ALA A 200 -5.04 10.46 3.27
C ALA A 200 -5.97 11.26 4.21
N LEU A 201 -7.10 11.81 3.75
CA LEU A 201 -8.28 12.30 4.49
C LEU A 201 -9.39 11.25 4.63
N GLY A 202 -9.21 10.07 4.03
CA GLY A 202 -10.30 9.13 3.87
C GLY A 202 -11.33 9.55 2.81
N VAL A 203 -10.98 10.39 1.82
CA VAL A 203 -11.89 10.88 0.76
C VAL A 203 -11.65 10.12 -0.55
N CYS A 204 -12.70 9.46 -1.02
CA CYS A 204 -12.66 8.74 -2.28
C CYS A 204 -12.38 9.67 -3.46
N GLY A 205 -11.18 9.60 -4.04
CA GLY A 205 -10.73 10.40 -5.18
C GLY A 205 -10.28 11.83 -4.85
N GLY A 206 -9.78 12.10 -3.63
CA GLY A 206 -9.36 13.45 -3.21
C GLY A 206 -7.91 13.85 -3.58
N ASP A 207 -7.64 15.17 -3.64
CA ASP A 207 -6.38 15.82 -4.08
C ASP A 207 -5.44 16.24 -2.91
N CYS A 208 -5.33 15.36 -1.96
CA CYS A 208 -4.80 15.50 -0.61
C CYS A 208 -3.28 15.88 -0.54
N LEU A 209 -2.87 16.96 0.16
CA LEU A 209 -1.47 17.47 0.19
C LEU A 209 -0.56 17.03 1.37
N GLY A 210 -1.07 16.43 2.46
CA GLY A 210 -0.27 15.66 3.45
C GLY A 210 -0.67 15.80 4.93
N ASP A 211 -0.86 14.70 5.65
CA ASP A 211 -1.30 14.63 7.07
C ASP A 211 -0.18 14.72 8.11
N TYR A 212 0.16 15.93 8.54
CA TYR A 212 1.30 16.22 9.42
C TYR A 212 1.01 16.02 10.90
N ASN A 213 -0.25 15.90 11.29
CA ASN A 213 -0.61 15.60 12.67
C ASN A 213 -1.02 14.13 12.88
N GLY A 214 -1.09 13.34 11.80
CA GLY A 214 -1.19 11.88 11.80
C GLY A 214 -2.57 11.36 12.21
N ASP A 215 -3.63 12.08 11.90
CA ASP A 215 -5.00 11.73 12.25
C ASP A 215 -5.82 11.12 11.09
N GLY A 216 -5.17 10.91 9.95
CA GLY A 216 -5.78 10.46 8.71
C GLY A 216 -6.39 11.61 7.92
N VAL A 217 -5.70 12.77 7.82
CA VAL A 217 -6.11 14.00 7.11
C VAL A 217 -5.00 14.72 6.35
N CYS A 218 -5.03 14.83 5.02
CA CYS A 218 -4.16 15.76 4.32
C CYS A 218 -4.31 17.25 4.64
N ASP A 219 -3.16 17.82 4.95
CA ASP A 219 -2.86 19.22 5.09
C ASP A 219 -2.15 19.81 3.86
N VAL A 220 -2.10 21.12 3.86
CA VAL A 220 -1.15 21.94 3.12
C VAL A 220 -0.19 22.50 4.15
N PHE A 221 1.14 22.40 3.93
CA PHE A 221 2.21 22.89 4.84
C PHE A 221 1.69 23.96 5.81
N PRO A 222 1.54 23.70 7.12
CA PRO A 222 1.24 24.76 8.05
C PRO A 222 2.43 25.70 7.99
N GLU A 223 2.19 26.91 7.49
CA GLU A 223 3.23 27.93 7.48
C GLU A 223 3.73 28.04 8.93
N GLY A 224 5.04 27.85 9.15
CA GLY A 224 5.62 27.88 10.49
C GLY A 224 5.42 29.23 11.17
N PRO A 225 6.01 29.50 12.34
CA PRO A 225 5.84 30.79 13.02
C PRO A 225 6.18 32.01 12.14
N CYS A 226 6.98 31.86 11.07
CA CYS A 226 7.26 32.93 10.11
C CYS A 226 6.26 32.99 8.93
N GLN A 227 5.20 32.20 8.94
CA GLN A 227 4.16 32.21 7.91
C GLN A 227 4.72 32.00 6.48
N GLY A 228 5.75 31.14 6.36
CA GLY A 228 6.40 30.86 5.08
C GLY A 228 7.17 32.04 4.48
N GLN A 229 7.33 33.14 5.22
CA GLN A 229 8.11 34.31 4.81
C GLN A 229 9.60 34.08 5.09
N SER A 230 10.46 34.62 4.23
CA SER A 230 11.92 34.57 4.40
C SER A 230 12.55 35.92 4.78
N PHE A 231 11.79 37.01 4.68
CA PHE A 231 12.21 38.34 5.11
C PHE A 231 11.01 39.22 5.45
N VAL A 232 11.24 40.28 6.22
CA VAL A 232 10.27 41.35 6.47
C VAL A 232 10.87 42.71 6.08
N SER A 233 10.09 43.54 5.40
CA SER A 233 10.48 44.91 5.05
C SER A 233 9.99 45.89 6.11
N TYR A 234 10.91 46.66 6.71
CA TYR A 234 10.58 47.67 7.71
C TYR A 234 11.54 48.86 7.69
N GLN A 235 11.01 50.08 7.70
CA GLN A 235 11.75 51.35 7.59
C GLN A 235 12.81 51.37 6.47
N ASN A 236 12.45 50.91 5.27
CA ASN A 236 13.32 50.80 4.08
C ASN A 236 14.48 49.79 4.19
N PHE A 237 14.46 48.92 5.19
CA PHE A 237 15.38 47.79 5.29
C PHE A 237 14.62 46.47 5.11
N ASN A 238 15.27 45.49 4.51
CA ASN A 238 14.81 44.10 4.50
C ASN A 238 15.60 43.37 5.57
N TYR A 239 14.90 42.73 6.49
CA TYR A 239 15.46 41.90 7.54
C TYR A 239 15.15 40.45 7.19
N ASP A 240 16.20 39.63 7.06
CA ASP A 240 15.99 38.20 6.92
C ASP A 240 15.38 37.65 8.22
N ILE A 241 14.53 36.63 8.11
CA ILE A 241 13.87 36.01 9.27
C ILE A 241 14.10 34.50 9.30
N VAL A 242 14.11 33.93 10.50
CA VAL A 242 14.42 32.53 10.74
C VAL A 242 13.50 31.93 11.80
N GLU A 243 13.06 30.70 11.56
CA GLU A 243 12.27 29.93 12.52
C GLU A 243 13.20 29.17 13.46
N ILE A 244 13.09 29.42 14.78
CA ILE A 244 13.89 28.75 15.81
C ILE A 244 13.00 28.49 17.02
N ALA A 245 12.98 27.23 17.49
CA ALA A 245 12.21 26.78 18.65
C ALA A 245 10.72 27.21 18.65
N GLY A 246 10.07 27.14 17.49
CA GLY A 246 8.66 27.50 17.35
C GLY A 246 8.37 29.01 17.38
N GLY A 247 9.40 29.85 17.38
CA GLY A 247 9.29 31.30 17.20
C GLY A 247 9.88 31.77 15.86
N CYS A 248 9.43 32.94 15.39
CA CYS A 248 9.99 33.61 14.22
C CYS A 248 10.89 34.77 14.68
N TRP A 249 12.14 34.78 14.23
CA TRP A 249 13.18 35.67 14.72
C TRP A 249 13.80 36.47 13.58
N PHE A 250 14.24 37.69 13.87
CA PHE A 250 15.10 38.42 12.95
C PHE A 250 16.48 37.74 12.92
N ALA A 251 17.00 37.52 11.72
CA ALA A 251 18.39 37.11 11.52
C ALA A 251 19.36 38.32 11.57
N ASP A 252 18.82 39.54 11.40
CA ASP A 252 19.56 40.80 11.37
C ASP A 252 19.19 41.71 12.55
N ASP A 253 20.16 42.50 13.04
CA ASP A 253 19.93 43.51 14.08
C ASP A 253 19.06 44.68 13.59
N LEU A 254 18.11 45.12 14.41
CA LEU A 254 17.13 46.18 14.09
C LEU A 254 17.80 47.55 13.83
N ARG A 255 17.30 48.29 12.83
CA ARG A 255 17.83 49.62 12.41
C ARG A 255 16.82 50.77 12.49
N SER A 256 15.75 50.62 13.27
CA SER A 256 14.74 51.67 13.48
C SER A 256 15.36 52.99 13.95
N THR A 257 15.01 54.08 13.28
CA THR A 257 15.38 55.45 13.70
C THR A 257 14.17 56.24 14.21
N GLU A 258 12.98 55.66 14.07
CA GLU A 258 11.69 56.21 14.43
C GLU A 258 10.86 55.14 15.16
N TYR A 259 9.96 55.57 16.05
CA TYR A 259 8.97 54.68 16.65
C TYR A 259 7.88 54.31 15.63
N LEU A 260 7.02 53.33 15.96
CA LEU A 260 5.96 52.85 15.06
C LEU A 260 4.97 53.96 14.65
N ASN A 261 4.81 54.99 15.48
CA ASN A 261 3.95 56.15 15.17
C ASN A 261 4.64 57.22 14.28
N GLY A 262 5.90 57.02 13.89
CA GLY A 262 6.68 57.94 13.07
C GLY A 262 7.46 59.02 13.85
N ASP A 263 7.37 59.03 15.18
CA ASP A 263 8.18 59.96 15.99
C ASP A 263 9.66 59.55 15.92
N SER A 264 10.55 60.50 15.60
CA SER A 264 11.99 60.23 15.60
C SER A 264 12.51 59.91 16.99
N ILE A 265 13.40 58.92 17.06
CA ILE A 265 14.11 58.56 18.28
C ILE A 265 15.39 59.41 18.35
N PRO A 266 15.64 60.14 19.46
CA PRO A 266 16.86 60.92 19.64
C PRO A 266 18.16 60.10 19.46
N ASN A 267 19.17 60.73 18.84
CA ASN A 267 20.47 60.10 18.53
C ASN A 267 21.65 61.08 18.57
N ASN A 268 22.82 60.64 18.08
CA ASN A 268 24.06 61.44 17.95
C ASN A 268 24.59 61.96 19.30
N TYR A 269 24.44 61.14 20.33
CA TYR A 269 24.85 61.47 21.68
C TYR A 269 26.33 61.19 21.91
N SER A 270 27.03 62.14 22.54
CA SER A 270 28.27 61.81 23.23
C SER A 270 27.97 60.87 24.40
N SER A 271 29.00 60.23 24.97
CA SER A 271 28.81 59.40 26.16
C SER A 271 28.16 60.15 27.33
N ALA A 272 28.39 61.47 27.43
CA ALA A 272 27.75 62.33 28.42
C ALA A 272 26.27 62.55 28.13
N ASP A 273 25.91 62.82 26.87
CA ASP A 273 24.52 63.04 26.45
C ASP A 273 23.67 61.76 26.60
N TRP A 274 24.26 60.60 26.29
CA TRP A 274 23.61 59.31 26.48
C TRP A 274 23.30 59.04 27.95
N SER A 275 24.23 59.40 28.85
CA SER A 275 24.03 59.27 30.29
C SER A 275 22.91 60.21 30.78
N ALA A 276 22.91 61.46 30.34
CA ALA A 276 21.89 62.44 30.68
C ALA A 276 20.49 62.05 30.16
N ALA A 277 20.40 61.46 28.97
CA ALA A 277 19.15 60.94 28.42
C ALA A 277 18.59 59.79 29.26
N ASN A 278 19.45 58.88 29.73
CA ASN A 278 19.04 57.80 30.62
C ASN A 278 18.57 58.31 31.99
N GLU A 279 19.23 59.34 32.55
CA GLU A 279 18.78 59.99 33.79
C GLU A 279 17.43 60.68 33.63
N SER A 280 17.16 61.22 32.44
CA SER A 280 15.93 61.94 32.10
C SER A 280 14.79 61.03 31.60
N GLY A 281 15.03 59.73 31.47
CA GLY A 281 14.04 58.78 30.97
C GLY A 281 13.70 58.92 29.48
N ILE A 282 14.64 59.45 28.70
CA ILE A 282 14.45 59.72 27.27
C ILE A 282 14.93 58.50 26.47
N GLY A 283 14.06 57.96 25.61
CA GLY A 283 14.44 56.93 24.65
C GLY A 283 15.48 57.46 23.67
N SER A 284 16.52 56.68 23.40
CA SER A 284 17.60 57.04 22.47
C SER A 284 18.14 55.84 21.71
N TRP A 285 18.74 56.10 20.55
CA TRP A 285 19.48 55.10 19.77
C TRP A 285 20.83 55.65 19.29
N SER A 286 21.75 54.74 19.00
CA SER A 286 23.05 55.08 18.43
C SER A 286 23.54 53.94 17.53
N VAL A 287 24.59 54.22 16.76
CA VAL A 287 25.40 53.21 16.08
C VAL A 287 26.70 53.06 16.85
N TYR A 288 27.17 51.83 17.03
CA TYR A 288 28.48 51.61 17.64
C TYR A 288 29.58 51.82 16.57
N PRO A 289 30.61 52.64 16.83
CA PRO A 289 31.67 52.88 15.85
C PRO A 289 32.37 51.58 15.41
N GLY A 290 32.45 51.36 14.10
CA GLY A 290 32.98 50.12 13.49
C GLY A 290 31.97 48.98 13.34
N TYR A 291 30.70 49.20 13.72
CA TYR A 291 29.60 48.24 13.59
C TYR A 291 28.40 48.87 12.84
N GLU A 292 28.68 49.83 11.95
CA GLU A 292 27.66 50.61 11.25
C GLU A 292 26.73 49.77 10.36
N TYR A 293 27.12 48.52 10.08
CA TYR A 293 26.35 47.57 9.28
C TYR A 293 25.58 46.54 10.13
N ASN A 294 25.76 46.50 11.45
CA ASN A 294 25.19 45.47 12.34
C ASN A 294 24.08 46.01 13.23
N GLY A 295 23.24 46.90 12.70
CA GLY A 295 22.09 47.41 13.46
C GLY A 295 22.39 48.58 14.38
N ASN A 296 21.34 49.03 15.07
CA ASN A 296 21.38 50.12 16.03
C ASN A 296 21.36 49.59 17.46
N ILE A 297 21.98 50.33 18.38
CA ILE A 297 21.84 50.10 19.82
C ILE A 297 20.78 51.04 20.39
N TYR A 298 19.95 50.49 21.27
CA TYR A 298 18.85 51.22 21.91
C TYR A 298 19.03 51.22 23.42
N ASN A 299 18.67 52.32 24.08
CA ASN A 299 18.57 52.31 25.53
C ASN A 299 17.26 51.65 26.00
N TRP A 300 17.18 51.38 27.31
CA TRP A 300 16.02 50.76 27.94
C TRP A 300 14.71 51.53 27.69
N TYR A 301 14.77 52.86 27.69
CA TYR A 301 13.59 53.71 27.50
C TYR A 301 13.03 53.63 26.08
N SER A 302 13.86 53.48 25.06
CA SER A 302 13.41 53.21 23.68
C SER A 302 12.70 51.87 23.59
N VAL A 303 13.26 50.83 24.23
CA VAL A 303 12.76 49.45 24.15
C VAL A 303 11.39 49.29 24.80
N LEU A 304 11.17 49.97 25.93
CA LEU A 304 9.89 49.92 26.65
C LEU A 304 8.92 51.04 26.26
N ASP A 305 9.26 51.88 25.28
CA ASP A 305 8.39 52.96 24.88
C ASP A 305 7.08 52.39 24.30
N PRO A 306 5.90 52.84 24.77
CA PRO A 306 4.61 52.33 24.30
C PRO A 306 4.36 52.61 22.81
N ARG A 307 5.12 53.52 22.19
CA ARG A 307 5.05 53.76 20.74
C ARG A 307 5.67 52.62 19.92
N GLY A 308 6.49 51.75 20.53
CA GLY A 308 7.03 50.53 19.92
C GLY A 308 8.18 50.77 18.93
N LEU A 309 9.17 49.86 18.94
CA LEU A 309 10.35 49.89 18.05
C LEU A 309 10.24 48.96 16.84
N CYS A 310 9.47 47.89 16.99
CA CYS A 310 9.39 46.79 16.03
C CYS A 310 8.26 47.01 15.01
N PRO A 311 8.30 46.36 13.84
CA PRO A 311 7.17 46.35 12.91
C PRO A 311 5.89 45.83 13.59
N SER A 312 4.73 46.18 13.02
CA SER A 312 3.44 45.68 13.54
C SER A 312 3.42 44.14 13.54
N GLY A 313 3.05 43.54 14.67
CA GLY A 313 3.07 42.09 14.87
C GLY A 313 4.39 41.53 15.41
N TRP A 314 5.42 42.37 15.56
CA TRP A 314 6.70 42.02 16.15
C TRP A 314 6.90 42.75 17.48
N HIS A 315 7.65 42.13 18.39
CA HIS A 315 8.00 42.76 19.67
C HIS A 315 9.44 42.43 20.06
N VAL A 316 9.97 43.23 20.98
CA VAL A 316 11.26 42.95 21.60
C VAL A 316 11.09 41.71 22.49
N PRO A 317 11.93 40.67 22.34
CA PRO A 317 11.77 39.42 23.08
C PRO A 317 11.73 39.64 24.59
N SER A 318 10.78 38.99 25.25
CA SER A 318 10.79 38.85 26.70
C SER A 318 11.95 37.98 27.14
N ARG A 319 12.27 38.04 28.44
CA ARG A 319 13.30 37.18 29.03
C ARG A 319 13.02 35.70 28.82
N GLN A 320 11.74 35.29 28.81
CA GLN A 320 11.38 33.88 28.60
C GLN A 320 11.60 33.47 27.14
N GLU A 321 11.10 34.25 26.18
CA GLU A 321 11.29 33.97 24.75
C GLU A 321 12.77 33.89 24.37
N TYR A 322 13.61 34.75 24.96
CA TYR A 322 15.06 34.67 24.76
C TYR A 322 15.68 33.39 25.35
N ILE A 323 15.20 32.92 26.50
CA ILE A 323 15.65 31.64 27.07
C ILE A 323 15.23 30.50 26.14
N ASP A 324 13.99 30.50 25.66
CA ASP A 324 13.46 29.48 24.76
C ASP A 324 14.24 29.43 23.45
N LEU A 325 14.61 30.60 22.88
CA LEU A 325 15.52 30.71 21.74
C LEU A 325 16.87 30.03 22.03
N VAL A 326 17.53 30.40 23.14
CA VAL A 326 18.86 29.89 23.49
C VAL A 326 18.85 28.40 23.76
N GLU A 327 17.78 27.86 24.35
CA GLU A 327 17.60 26.43 24.54
C GLU A 327 17.34 25.72 23.20
N GLY A 328 16.52 26.30 22.34
CA GLY A 328 16.24 25.82 20.99
C GLY A 328 17.48 25.64 20.13
N VAL A 329 18.33 26.66 20.06
CA VAL A 329 19.57 26.60 19.29
C VAL A 329 20.52 25.51 19.80
N LYS A 330 20.46 25.15 21.09
CA LYS A 330 21.31 24.08 21.65
C LYS A 330 20.83 22.68 21.32
N THR A 331 19.56 22.49 21.00
CA THR A 331 18.99 21.16 20.70
C THR A 331 19.15 20.75 19.22
N ASP A 332 19.52 21.70 18.36
CA ASP A 332 19.72 21.48 16.92
C ASP A 332 21.17 21.08 16.54
N TYR A 333 22.01 20.77 17.52
CA TYR A 333 23.39 20.25 17.37
C TYR A 333 23.60 18.96 18.16
#